data_AF-A0AAV4EH54-F1
#
_entry.id   AF-A0AAV4EH54-F1
#
_cell.length_a   1.000
_cell.length_b   1.000
_cell.length_c   1.000
_cell.angle_alpha   90.00
_cell.angle_beta   90.00
_cell.angle_gamma   90.00
#
_symmetry.space_group_name_H-M   'P 1'
#
loop_
_entity.id
_entity.type
_entity.pdbx_description
1 polymer ?
#
loop_
_entity_poly.entity_id
_entity_poly.type
_entity_poly.pdbx_seq_one_letter_code
_entity_poly.pdbx_strand_id
1 'polypeptide(L)'
;YFKQLSHVNHVLMLARQIHDDIRYHEKPKYLAHQVAVMFQAIQTLPSGSELLARHKTNIEENFKMLKSTIADLQEFENSLPQEVEEWLLELTSSIAGVVHSMPSQMTQELRPLASVFQSG
;
A
#
# COMPACT_ATOMS: atom_id res chain seq x y z
N TYR A 1 15.41 -12.51 0.44
CA TYR A 1 14.64 -12.72 -0.80
C TYR A 1 13.20 -13.18 -0.55
N PHE A 2 12.90 -14.45 -0.25
CA PHE A 2 11.51 -14.95 -0.16
C PHE A 2 10.64 -14.20 0.88
N LYS A 3 11.19 -13.89 2.05
CA LYS A 3 10.51 -13.09 3.08
C LYS A 3 10.20 -11.65 2.62
N GLN A 4 11.15 -11.00 1.96
CA GLN A 4 10.94 -9.65 1.40
C GLN A 4 9.89 -9.68 0.29
N LEU A 5 9.96 -10.66 -0.62
CA LEU A 5 8.96 -10.84 -1.69
C LEU A 5 7.56 -11.10 -1.11
N SER A 6 7.47 -11.88 -0.04
CA SER A 6 6.21 -12.09 0.68
C SER A 6 5.63 -10.80 1.27
N HIS A 7 6.46 -9.94 1.87
CA HIS A 7 6.00 -8.66 2.41
C HIS A 7 5.58 -7.68 1.30
N VAL A 8 6.34 -7.62 0.21
CA VAL A 8 6.03 -6.78 -0.95
C VAL A 8 4.71 -7.22 -1.60
N ASN A 9 4.51 -8.52 -1.77
CA ASN A 9 3.25 -9.07 -2.27
C ASN A 9 2.08 -8.80 -1.32
N HIS A 10 2.30 -8.86 0.00
CA HIS A 10 1.28 -8.53 0.98
C HIS A 10 0.81 -7.07 0.84
N VAL A 11 1.74 -6.12 0.72
CA VAL A 11 1.40 -4.71 0.51
C VAL A 11 0.65 -4.50 -0.81
N LEU A 12 1.09 -5.15 -1.90
CA LEU A 12 0.41 -5.06 -3.20
C LEU A 12 -1.02 -5.58 -3.15
N MET A 13 -1.23 -6.70 -2.45
CA MET A 13 -2.54 -7.32 -2.30
C MET A 13 -3.50 -6.38 -1.56
N LEU A 14 -3.06 -5.80 -0.44
CA LEU A 14 -3.87 -4.84 0.32
C LEU A 14 -4.20 -3.60 -0.50
N ALA A 15 -3.21 -3.04 -1.22
CA ALA A 15 -3.43 -1.86 -2.06
C ALA A 15 -4.48 -2.13 -3.16
N ARG A 16 -4.42 -3.29 -3.82
CA ARG A 16 -5.40 -3.69 -4.84
C ARG A 16 -6.78 -3.92 -4.24
N GLN A 17 -6.85 -4.60 -3.11
CA GLN A 17 -8.12 -4.87 -2.44
C GLN A 17 -8.82 -3.57 -2.06
N ILE A 18 -8.11 -2.62 -1.44
CA ILE A 18 -8.67 -1.30 -1.09
C ILE A 18 -9.11 -0.57 -2.36
N HIS A 19 -8.30 -0.59 -3.43
CA HIS A 19 -8.64 0.08 -4.69
C HIS A 19 -9.93 -0.47 -5.32
N ASP A 20 -10.07 -1.79 -5.35
CA ASP A 20 -11.25 -2.46 -5.89
C ASP A 20 -12.47 -2.20 -5.01
N ASP A 21 -12.33 -2.31 -3.68
CA ASP A 21 -13.40 -2.02 -2.73
C ASP A 21 -13.97 -0.61 -2.92
N ILE A 22 -13.11 0.38 -3.19
CA ILE A 22 -13.55 1.75 -3.50
C ILE A 22 -14.28 1.82 -4.84
N ARG A 23 -13.69 1.28 -5.92
CA ARG A 23 -14.31 1.31 -7.26
C ARG A 23 -15.69 0.64 -7.29
N TYR A 24 -15.83 -0.47 -6.58
CA TYR A 24 -17.07 -1.23 -6.52
C TYR A 24 -17.99 -0.78 -5.37
N HIS A 25 -17.62 0.28 -4.65
CA HIS A 25 -18.40 0.85 -3.54
C HIS A 25 -18.71 -0.19 -2.45
N GLU A 26 -17.77 -1.09 -2.18
CA GLU A 26 -17.92 -2.16 -1.22
C GLU A 26 -17.51 -1.72 0.18
N LYS A 27 -18.49 -1.78 1.11
CA LYS A 27 -18.28 -1.77 2.57
C LYS A 27 -17.33 -0.67 3.06
N PRO A 28 -17.62 0.62 2.81
CA PRO A 28 -16.74 1.72 3.17
C PRO A 28 -16.39 1.76 4.68
N LYS A 29 -17.28 1.21 5.53
CA LYS A 29 -17.06 1.06 6.98
C LYS A 29 -15.77 0.34 7.40
N TYR A 30 -15.17 -0.48 6.53
CA TYR A 30 -13.92 -1.18 6.82
C TYR A 30 -12.67 -0.52 6.24
N LEU A 31 -12.82 0.53 5.41
CA LEU A 31 -11.68 1.16 4.73
C LEU A 31 -10.65 1.73 5.70
N ALA A 32 -11.09 2.38 6.79
CA ALA A 32 -10.18 2.88 7.81
C ALA A 32 -9.34 1.77 8.44
N HIS A 33 -9.93 0.58 8.62
CA HIS A 33 -9.19 -0.58 9.12
C HIS A 33 -8.23 -1.12 8.06
N GLN A 34 -8.68 -1.30 6.82
CA GLN A 34 -7.85 -1.83 5.73
C GLN A 34 -6.63 -0.92 5.45
N VAL A 35 -6.83 0.40 5.45
CA VAL A 35 -5.73 1.38 5.32
C VAL A 35 -4.75 1.29 6.49
N ALA A 36 -5.23 1.09 7.73
CA ALA A 36 -4.35 0.88 8.88
C ALA A 36 -3.52 -0.42 8.75
N VAL A 37 -4.13 -1.50 8.25
CA VAL A 37 -3.43 -2.77 7.99
C VAL A 37 -2.39 -2.59 6.89
N MET A 38 -2.71 -1.87 5.82
CA MET A 38 -1.76 -1.54 4.75
C MET A 38 -0.59 -0.71 5.29
N PHE A 39 -0.85 0.30 6.11
CA PHE A 39 0.19 1.10 6.76
C PHE A 39 1.14 0.24 7.62
N GLN A 40 0.61 -0.68 8.42
CA GLN A 40 1.43 -1.62 9.20
C GLN A 40 2.24 -2.56 8.30
N ALA A 41 1.65 -3.06 7.22
CA ALA A 41 2.36 -3.87 6.23
C ALA A 41 3.52 -3.10 5.58
N ILE A 42 3.35 -1.80 5.32
CA ILE A 42 4.42 -0.93 4.82
C ILE A 42 5.53 -0.76 5.86
N GLN A 43 5.20 -0.57 7.13
CA GLN A 43 6.19 -0.42 8.21
C GLN A 43 7.04 -1.68 8.43
N THR A 44 6.47 -2.86 8.19
CA THR A 44 7.15 -4.15 8.37
C THR A 44 7.98 -4.58 7.15
N LEU A 45 8.02 -3.78 6.07
CA LEU A 45 8.91 -4.01 4.94
C LEU A 45 10.38 -3.77 5.32
N PRO A 46 11.25 -4.79 5.25
CA PRO A 46 12.69 -4.61 5.43
C PRO A 46 13.23 -3.77 4.27
N SER A 47 13.88 -2.63 4.58
CA SER A 47 14.48 -1.68 3.62
C SER A 47 13.52 -0.97 2.65
N GLY A 48 12.31 -1.50 2.39
CA GLY A 48 11.27 -0.86 1.56
C GLY A 48 10.54 0.31 2.25
N SER A 49 10.79 0.52 3.54
CA SER A 49 10.25 1.61 4.36
C SER A 49 10.65 3.01 3.86
N GLU A 50 11.79 3.15 3.18
CA GLU A 50 12.24 4.42 2.59
C GLU A 50 11.53 4.72 1.26
N LEU A 51 11.36 3.72 0.39
CA LEU A 51 10.71 3.89 -0.92
C LEU A 51 9.23 4.28 -0.79
N LEU A 52 8.59 3.84 0.28
CA LEU A 52 7.20 4.17 0.62
C LEU A 52 7.10 5.22 1.73
N ALA A 53 8.19 5.93 2.05
CA ALA A 53 8.19 6.95 3.11
C ALA A 53 7.15 8.04 2.88
N ARG A 54 7.07 8.56 1.65
CA ARG A 54 6.07 9.56 1.27
C ARG A 54 4.63 9.06 1.44
N HIS A 55 4.38 7.77 1.16
CA HIS A 55 3.04 7.18 1.30
C HIS A 55 2.66 6.98 2.75
N LYS A 56 3.63 6.64 3.63
CA LYS A 56 3.40 6.60 5.08
C LYS A 56 2.98 7.97 5.61
N THR A 57 3.75 9.01 5.29
CA THR A 57 3.42 10.39 5.70
C THR A 57 2.07 10.82 5.18
N ASN A 58 1.77 10.55 3.91
CA ASN A 58 0.47 10.86 3.33
C ASN A 58 -0.68 10.13 4.06
N ILE A 59 -0.50 8.85 4.43
CA ILE A 59 -1.48 8.12 5.24
C ILE A 59 -1.64 8.81 6.61
N GLU A 60 -0.56 9.09 7.32
CA GLU A 60 -0.59 9.70 8.65
C GLU A 60 -1.34 11.05 8.66
N GLU A 61 -1.11 11.90 7.66
CA GLU A 61 -1.73 13.21 7.51
C GLU A 61 -3.24 13.12 7.23
N ASN A 62 -3.66 12.15 6.43
CA ASN A 62 -5.04 12.04 5.94
C ASN A 62 -5.88 11.01 6.72
N PHE A 63 -5.27 10.17 7.56
CA PHE A 63 -5.98 9.10 8.26
C PHE A 63 -7.08 9.61 9.20
N LYS A 64 -6.91 10.81 9.77
CA LYS A 64 -7.93 11.44 10.61
C LYS A 64 -9.18 11.77 9.79
N MET A 65 -9.00 12.34 8.60
CA MET A 65 -10.09 12.66 7.67
C MET A 65 -10.85 11.38 7.32
N LEU A 66 -10.15 10.32 6.90
CA LEU A 66 -10.76 9.03 6.58
C LEU A 66 -11.63 8.50 7.73
N LYS A 67 -11.11 8.48 8.96
CA LYS A 67 -11.88 8.00 10.12
C LYS A 67 -13.14 8.81 10.36
N SER A 68 -13.07 10.13 10.25
CA SER A 68 -14.24 11.00 10.40
C SER A 68 -15.27 10.73 9.32
N THR A 69 -14.84 10.69 8.05
CA THR A 69 -15.72 10.32 6.93
C THR A 69 -16.42 9.00 7.17
N ILE A 70 -15.68 7.95 7.57
CA ILE A 70 -16.28 6.64 7.82
C ILE A 70 -17.22 6.63 9.02
N ALA A 71 -16.95 7.42 10.06
CA ALA A 71 -17.81 7.53 11.23
C ALA A 71 -19.14 8.26 10.91
N ASP A 72 -19.11 9.18 9.95
CA ASP A 72 -20.27 9.98 9.54
C ASP A 72 -21.14 9.27 8.48
N LEU A 73 -20.66 8.16 7.88
CA LEU A 73 -21.43 7.36 6.93
C LEU A 73 -22.62 6.68 7.61
N GLN A 74 -23.78 6.76 6.97
CA GLN A 74 -24.95 6.01 7.41
C GLN A 74 -24.83 4.52 7.04
N GLU A 75 -25.57 3.66 7.75
CA GLU A 75 -25.47 2.19 7.65
C GLU A 75 -25.68 1.64 6.22
N PHE A 76 -26.39 2.38 5.36
CA PHE A 76 -26.70 2.02 3.97
C PHE A 76 -26.00 2.89 2.93
N GLU A 77 -25.13 3.81 3.37
CA GLU A 77 -24.40 4.70 2.48
C GLU A 77 -23.10 4.02 2.04
N ASN A 78 -23.01 3.73 0.74
CA ASN A 78 -21.86 3.06 0.14
C ASN A 78 -20.91 4.01 -0.60
N SER A 79 -21.31 5.28 -0.77
CA SER A 79 -20.51 6.29 -1.46
C SER A 79 -19.64 7.06 -0.49
N LEU A 80 -18.37 7.22 -0.84
CA LEU A 80 -17.47 8.14 -0.16
C LEU A 80 -17.63 9.55 -0.74
N PRO A 81 -17.29 10.60 0.03
CA PRO A 81 -17.00 11.90 -0.55
C PRO A 81 -15.91 11.78 -1.61
N GLN A 82 -16.08 12.50 -2.72
CA GLN A 82 -15.18 12.45 -3.88
C GLN A 82 -13.71 12.66 -3.50
N GLU A 83 -13.42 13.61 -2.60
CA GLU A 83 -12.06 13.89 -2.13
C GLU A 83 -11.38 12.66 -1.48
N VAL A 84 -12.14 11.91 -0.67
CA VAL A 84 -11.64 10.71 0.02
C VAL A 84 -11.45 9.56 -0.96
N GLU A 85 -12.39 9.40 -1.90
CA GLU A 85 -12.31 8.41 -2.96
C GLU A 85 -11.08 8.62 -3.85
N GLU A 86 -10.90 9.84 -4.37
CA GLU A 86 -9.76 10.21 -5.22
C GLU A 86 -8.44 9.98 -4.49
N TRP A 87 -8.33 10.47 -3.24
CA TRP A 87 -7.14 10.28 -2.42
C TRP A 87 -6.78 8.80 -2.25
N LEU A 88 -7.75 7.94 -1.90
CA LEU A 88 -7.49 6.52 -1.71
C LEU A 88 -7.13 5.80 -3.02
N LEU A 89 -7.79 6.14 -4.14
CA LEU A 89 -7.49 5.57 -5.45
C LEU A 89 -6.08 5.96 -5.93
N GLU A 90 -5.67 7.21 -5.71
CA GLU A 90 -4.31 7.69 -6.00
C GLU A 90 -3.27 7.01 -5.10
N LEU A 91 -3.53 6.95 -3.79
CA LEU A 91 -2.66 6.32 -2.81
C LEU A 91 -2.38 4.86 -3.18
N THR A 92 -3.44 4.08 -3.40
CA THR A 92 -3.35 2.65 -3.71
C THR A 92 -2.66 2.39 -5.06
N SER A 93 -2.99 3.18 -6.09
CA SER A 93 -2.34 3.10 -7.40
C SER A 93 -0.84 3.43 -7.32
N SER A 94 -0.50 4.48 -6.59
CA SER A 94 0.89 4.92 -6.39
C SER A 94 1.72 3.89 -5.61
N ILE A 95 1.16 3.29 -4.56
CA ILE A 95 1.80 2.19 -3.81
C ILE A 95 2.04 1.00 -4.73
N ALA A 96 1.03 0.58 -5.50
CA ALA A 96 1.16 -0.54 -6.44
C ALA A 96 2.27 -0.27 -7.48
N GLY A 97 2.34 0.95 -8.00
CA GLY A 97 3.40 1.36 -8.93
C GLY A 97 4.81 1.25 -8.34
N VAL A 98 5.00 1.73 -7.10
CA VAL A 98 6.30 1.60 -6.42
C VAL A 98 6.63 0.13 -6.15
N VAL A 99 5.68 -0.64 -5.63
CA VAL A 99 5.86 -2.07 -5.36
C VAL A 99 6.25 -2.84 -6.63
N HIS A 100 5.65 -2.54 -7.78
CA HIS A 100 6.02 -3.19 -9.05
C HIS A 100 7.48 -2.91 -9.49
N SER A 101 8.07 -1.79 -9.05
CA SER A 101 9.48 -1.46 -9.33
C SER A 101 10.49 -2.06 -8.34
N MET A 102 10.03 -2.57 -7.19
CA MET A 102 10.90 -3.14 -6.14
C MET A 102 11.57 -4.47 -6.54
N PRO A 103 10.91 -5.45 -7.17
CA PRO A 103 11.54 -6.70 -7.59
C PRO A 103 12.75 -6.48 -8.52
N SER A 104 12.70 -5.49 -9.42
CA SER A 104 13.84 -5.12 -10.26
C SER A 104 15.03 -4.62 -9.44
N GLN A 105 14.80 -3.83 -8.40
CA GLN A 105 15.85 -3.31 -7.51
C GLN A 105 16.46 -4.42 -6.64
N MET A 106 15.61 -5.27 -6.04
CA MET A 106 16.06 -6.44 -5.28
C MET A 106 16.91 -7.41 -6.12
N THR A 107 16.59 -7.55 -7.41
CA THR A 107 17.35 -8.40 -8.34
C THR A 107 18.66 -7.73 -8.78
N GLN A 108 18.71 -6.39 -8.83
CA GLN A 108 19.93 -5.63 -9.13
C GLN A 108 20.95 -5.69 -7.99
N GLU A 109 20.53 -5.62 -6.72
CA GLU A 109 21.40 -5.74 -5.54
C GLU A 109 22.10 -7.12 -5.43
N LEU A 110 21.56 -8.15 -6.07
CA LEU A 110 22.14 -9.50 -6.09
C LEU A 110 23.18 -9.71 -7.21
N ARG A 111 23.25 -8.82 -8.21
CA ARG A 111 24.22 -8.93 -9.32
C ARG A 111 25.69 -8.93 -8.87
N PRO A 112 26.13 -8.14 -7.86
CA PRO A 112 27.52 -8.17 -7.40
C PRO A 112 27.94 -9.53 -6.81
N LEU A 113 26.99 -10.31 -6.28
CA LEU A 113 27.28 -11.63 -5.72
C LEU A 113 27.42 -12.70 -6.82
N ALA A 114 26.68 -12.57 -7.92
CA ALA A 114 26.79 -13.49 -9.06
C ALA A 114 28.15 -13.41 -9.76
N SER A 115 28.80 -12.24 -9.78
CA SER A 115 30.15 -12.09 -10.33
C SER A 115 31.25 -12.74 -9.48
N VAL A 116 31.03 -12.92 -8.17
CA VAL A 116 31.97 -13.59 -7.27
C VAL A 116 31.98 -15.11 -7.49
N PHE A 117 30.86 -15.69 -7.93
CA PHE A 117 30.77 -17.12 -8.26
C PHE A 117 31.21 -17.48 -9.69
N GLN A 118 31.50 -16.49 -10.53
CA GLN A 118 32.02 -16.70 -11.91
C GLN A 118 33.54 -16.49 -12.02
N SER A 119 34.23 -16.22 -10.91
CA SER A 119 35.69 -15.99 -10.86
C SER A 119 36.45 -17.04 -10.04
N GLY A 120 35.86 -18.22 -9.84
CA GLY A 120 36.48 -19.39 -9.20
C GLY A 120 36.70 -20.54 -10.18
#